data_AF-E2AES4-F1
#
_entry.id   AF-E2AES4-F1
#
_cell.length_a   1.000
_cell.length_b   1.000
_cell.length_c   1.000
_cell.angle_alpha   90.00
_cell.angle_beta   90.00
_cell.angle_gamma   90.00
#
_symmetry.space_group_name_H-M   'P 1'
#
loop_
_entity.id
_entity.type
_entity.pdbx_description
1 polymer ?
#
loop_
_entity_poly.entity_id
_entity_poly.type
_entity_poly.pdbx_seq_one_letter_code
_entity_poly.pdbx_strand_id
1 'polypeptide(L)'
;MHKQQLVRMPQVHLMEEEYHLPHLMHKQQLVRMPQVHLMEEEYHLPNLMHKQQLARMSQVYLVKKEDHLQNLMHKQQLVRMPQVHLMEEEYHLPHLMHKQQLVQMPQVHLVEEEDHLPHLMHKQQLARMPRVYLVEKEDHLKNLMHKQQLVRMPQVHLVEEEDHLPHLMHKQQLARMPRVYLVEKEDHLKNLMHKQQLVRMPQVHLVEEEDHLPYPMHKQQLARMPQMHLVEEEDHLPNLMHKQQLLRMSSVHLVEEEDHLPNLMHKQQLAQVLQVSLLEEMR
;
A
#
# COMPACT_ATOMS: atom_id res chain seq x y z
N MET A 1 0.17 30.58 -3.67
CA MET A 1 0.22 29.89 -2.36
C MET A 1 -1.15 30.02 -1.73
N HIS A 2 -1.89 28.93 -1.66
CA HIS A 2 -3.20 28.86 -1.02
C HIS A 2 -3.03 28.25 0.38
N LYS A 3 -3.56 28.93 1.39
CA LYS A 3 -3.52 28.48 2.79
C LYS A 3 -4.93 28.56 3.34
N GLN A 4 -5.42 27.46 3.85
CA GLN A 4 -6.74 27.38 4.45
C GLN A 4 -6.62 26.76 5.84
N GLN A 5 -7.16 27.45 6.84
CA GLN A 5 -7.19 26.97 8.21
C GLN A 5 -8.60 27.15 8.75
N LEU A 6 -9.27 26.05 9.08
CA LEU A 6 -10.60 26.08 9.69
C LEU A 6 -10.56 25.36 11.03
N VAL A 7 -11.15 26.01 12.03
CA VAL A 7 -11.23 25.50 13.40
C VAL A 7 -12.67 25.58 13.85
N ARG A 8 -13.24 24.43 14.25
CA ARG A 8 -14.60 24.32 14.81
C ARG A 8 -15.71 24.86 13.89
N MET A 9 -16.13 24.01 12.98
CA MET A 9 -17.36 24.12 12.20
C MET A 9 -18.18 22.83 12.36
N PRO A 10 -19.52 22.93 12.33
CA PRO A 10 -20.39 21.75 12.49
C PRO A 10 -20.28 20.78 11.30
N GLN A 11 -20.02 21.29 10.11
CA GLN A 11 -19.83 20.52 8.89
C GLN A 11 -18.97 21.33 7.92
N VAL A 12 -18.11 20.65 7.16
CA VAL A 12 -17.36 21.25 6.06
C VAL A 12 -17.63 20.41 4.80
N HIS A 13 -18.04 21.10 3.75
CA HIS A 13 -18.04 20.57 2.39
C HIS A 13 -17.23 21.54 1.54
N LEU A 14 -16.14 21.06 0.95
CA LEU A 14 -15.30 21.83 0.05
C LEU A 14 -15.15 21.06 -1.25
N MET A 15 -15.28 21.80 -2.34
CA MET A 15 -14.96 21.38 -3.69
C MET A 15 -13.96 22.40 -4.21
N GLU A 16 -12.76 21.94 -4.54
CA GLU A 16 -11.67 22.76 -5.04
C GLU A 16 -11.23 22.17 -6.38
N GLU A 17 -11.34 22.99 -7.44
CA GLU A 17 -10.88 22.62 -8.77
C GLU A 17 -9.83 23.66 -9.21
N GLU A 18 -8.63 23.19 -9.55
CA GLU A 18 -7.50 24.05 -9.93
C GLU A 18 -6.95 23.66 -11.30
N TYR A 19 -6.87 24.63 -12.21
CA TYR A 19 -6.44 24.42 -13.60
C TYR A 19 -5.34 25.42 -14.01
N HIS A 20 -4.36 24.96 -14.78
CA HIS A 20 -3.43 25.80 -15.54
C HIS A 20 -2.62 26.84 -14.73
N LEU A 21 -2.33 26.56 -13.46
CA LEU A 21 -1.42 27.38 -12.66
C LEU A 21 0.03 26.89 -12.82
N PRO A 22 1.01 27.79 -13.06
CA PRO A 22 2.40 27.39 -13.30
C PRO A 22 3.08 26.78 -12.06
N HIS A 23 2.62 27.15 -10.87
CA HIS A 23 3.04 26.53 -9.62
C HIS A 23 1.95 26.71 -8.55
N LEU A 24 1.49 25.61 -7.96
CA LEU A 24 0.53 25.62 -6.86
C LEU A 24 1.19 25.06 -5.59
N MET A 25 1.01 25.80 -4.51
CA MET A 25 1.29 25.31 -3.16
C MET A 25 0.02 25.47 -2.35
N HIS A 26 -0.57 24.34 -2.00
CA HIS A 26 -1.76 24.25 -1.18
C HIS A 26 -1.42 23.73 0.21
N LYS A 27 -1.95 24.39 1.24
CA LYS A 27 -1.82 23.97 2.63
C LYS A 27 -3.16 24.08 3.32
N GLN A 28 -3.70 22.94 3.72
CA GLN A 28 -4.96 22.87 4.43
C GLN A 28 -4.77 22.32 5.84
N GLN A 29 -5.37 22.99 6.82
CA GLN A 29 -5.43 22.52 8.19
C GLN A 29 -6.86 22.63 8.74
N LEU A 30 -7.48 21.49 9.03
CA LEU A 30 -8.83 21.43 9.59
C LEU A 30 -8.82 20.73 10.95
N VAL A 31 -9.45 21.35 11.95
CA VAL A 31 -9.42 20.85 13.34
C VAL A 31 -10.79 20.91 13.98
N ARG A 32 -11.18 19.80 14.65
CA ARG A 32 -12.43 19.68 15.44
C ARG A 32 -13.70 19.91 14.61
N MET A 33 -13.89 19.09 13.59
CA MET A 33 -15.08 19.10 12.74
C MET A 33 -15.87 17.79 12.93
N PRO A 34 -17.18 17.81 13.19
CA PRO A 34 -17.97 16.57 13.21
C PRO A 34 -17.90 15.80 11.89
N GLN A 35 -18.13 16.47 10.76
CA GLN A 35 -18.12 15.85 9.43
C GLN A 35 -17.37 16.70 8.41
N VAL A 36 -16.58 16.05 7.58
CA VAL A 36 -15.80 16.67 6.50
C VAL A 36 -15.97 15.86 5.22
N HIS A 37 -16.37 16.55 4.15
CA HIS A 37 -16.38 16.03 2.78
C HIS A 37 -15.54 16.97 1.93
N LEU A 38 -14.45 16.46 1.36
CA LEU A 38 -13.52 17.21 0.52
C LEU A 38 -13.42 16.52 -0.83
N MET A 39 -13.55 17.31 -1.89
CA MET A 39 -13.31 16.90 -3.26
C MET A 39 -12.30 17.88 -3.86
N GLU A 40 -11.14 17.37 -4.25
CA GLU A 40 -10.03 18.16 -4.78
C GLU A 40 -9.69 17.60 -6.16
N GLU A 41 -9.79 18.44 -7.19
CA GLU A 41 -9.45 18.07 -8.56
C GLU A 41 -8.40 19.05 -9.11
N GLU A 42 -7.24 18.53 -9.52
CA GLU A 42 -6.10 19.36 -9.92
C GLU A 42 -5.55 18.90 -11.28
N TYR A 43 -5.65 19.78 -12.28
CA TYR A 43 -5.33 19.44 -13.68
C TYR A 43 -4.28 20.38 -14.29
N HIS A 44 -3.38 19.80 -15.09
CA HIS A 44 -2.45 20.55 -15.94
C HIS A 44 -1.57 21.58 -15.19
N LEU A 45 -1.06 21.21 -14.01
CA LEU A 45 -0.14 22.04 -13.23
C LEU A 45 1.31 21.54 -13.41
N PRO A 46 2.27 22.40 -13.78
CA PRO A 46 3.67 21.97 -13.87
C PRO A 46 4.26 21.56 -12.52
N ASN A 47 3.84 22.18 -11.42
CA ASN A 47 4.38 21.83 -10.10
C ASN A 47 3.33 22.05 -9.01
N LEU A 48 2.95 20.98 -8.33
CA LEU A 48 2.03 21.00 -7.21
C LEU A 48 2.71 20.51 -5.93
N MET A 49 2.54 21.28 -4.86
CA MET A 49 2.82 20.83 -3.50
C MET A 49 1.56 20.94 -2.66
N HIS A 50 0.96 19.79 -2.39
CA HIS A 50 -0.23 19.68 -1.56
C HIS A 50 0.15 19.19 -0.15
N LYS A 51 -0.31 19.89 0.89
CA LYS A 51 -0.13 19.47 2.29
C LYS A 51 -1.42 19.60 3.08
N GLN A 52 -1.95 18.46 3.52
CA GLN A 52 -3.20 18.40 4.26
C GLN A 52 -2.97 17.86 5.67
N GLN A 53 -3.52 18.55 6.67
CA GLN A 53 -3.51 18.13 8.07
C GLN A 53 -4.92 18.20 8.66
N LEU A 54 -5.49 17.04 8.95
CA LEU A 54 -6.83 16.95 9.51
C LEU A 54 -6.75 16.28 10.90
N ALA A 55 -7.43 16.86 11.89
CA ALA A 55 -7.38 16.35 13.25
C ALA A 55 -8.72 16.42 14.00
N ARG A 56 -9.01 15.35 14.75
CA ARG A 56 -10.16 15.27 15.66
C ARG A 56 -11.48 15.49 14.93
N MET A 57 -11.74 14.65 13.94
CA MET A 57 -13.02 14.65 13.22
C MET A 57 -13.83 13.43 13.59
N SER A 58 -15.16 13.44 13.44
CA SER A 58 -15.96 12.23 13.66
C SER A 58 -16.03 11.36 12.40
N GLN A 59 -16.10 11.99 11.22
CA GLN A 59 -16.19 11.30 9.94
C GLN A 59 -15.53 12.13 8.84
N VAL A 60 -14.74 11.48 7.98
CA VAL A 60 -14.06 12.11 6.84
C VAL A 60 -14.31 11.31 5.57
N TYR A 61 -14.69 12.03 4.53
CA TYR A 61 -14.67 11.57 3.15
C TYR A 61 -13.79 12.52 2.35
N LEU A 62 -12.80 11.97 1.67
CA LEU A 62 -11.91 12.71 0.80
C LEU A 62 -11.80 11.99 -0.53
N VAL A 63 -11.98 12.74 -1.60
CA VAL A 63 -11.72 12.31 -2.96
C VAL A 63 -10.72 13.28 -3.56
N LYS A 64 -9.61 12.75 -4.08
CA LYS A 64 -8.62 13.53 -4.83
C LYS A 64 -8.44 12.95 -6.22
N LYS A 65 -8.40 13.82 -7.22
CA LYS A 65 -8.09 13.50 -8.60
C LYS A 65 -7.01 14.44 -9.09
N GLU A 66 -5.85 13.90 -9.42
CA GLU A 66 -4.70 14.68 -9.89
C GLU A 66 -4.31 14.14 -11.28
N ASP A 67 -4.31 15.00 -12.30
CA ASP A 67 -4.03 14.57 -13.68
C ASP A 67 -3.14 15.58 -14.43
N HIS A 68 -2.26 15.03 -15.27
CA HIS A 68 -1.34 15.77 -16.13
C HIS A 68 -0.47 16.78 -15.37
N LEU A 69 0.07 16.38 -14.21
CA LEU A 69 0.96 17.19 -13.39
C LEU A 69 2.42 16.80 -13.62
N GLN A 70 3.32 17.76 -13.89
CA GLN A 70 4.73 17.40 -14.16
C GLN A 70 5.49 16.93 -12.90
N ASN A 71 5.26 17.59 -11.76
CA ASN A 71 5.79 17.17 -10.47
C ASN A 71 4.74 17.36 -9.38
N LEU A 72 4.44 16.30 -8.65
CA LEU A 72 3.56 16.33 -7.48
C LEU A 72 4.31 15.89 -6.21
N MET A 73 4.16 16.70 -5.17
CA MET A 73 4.45 16.29 -3.81
C MET A 73 3.17 16.34 -2.98
N HIS A 74 2.59 15.18 -2.73
CA HIS A 74 1.44 15.00 -1.87
C HIS A 74 1.88 14.62 -0.45
N LYS A 75 1.35 15.32 0.57
CA LYS A 75 1.55 14.94 1.97
C LYS A 75 0.28 15.09 2.77
N GLN A 76 -0.17 13.97 3.32
CA GLN A 76 -1.35 13.93 4.16
C GLN A 76 -1.05 13.41 5.56
N GLN A 77 -1.63 14.08 6.56
CA GLN A 77 -1.61 13.62 7.94
C GLN A 77 -3.01 13.71 8.55
N LEU A 78 -3.56 12.55 8.93
CA LEU A 78 -4.87 12.46 9.55
C LEU A 78 -4.77 11.83 10.94
N VAL A 79 -5.39 12.47 11.94
CA VAL A 79 -5.25 12.05 13.35
C VAL A 79 -6.59 12.06 14.08
N ARG A 80 -6.88 10.94 14.77
CA ARG A 80 -8.06 10.78 15.65
C ARG A 80 -9.37 11.00 14.92
N MET A 81 -9.73 10.03 14.08
CA MET A 81 -10.96 10.04 13.29
C MET A 81 -11.67 8.70 13.43
N PRO A 82 -12.90 8.62 13.97
CA PRO A 82 -13.69 7.41 14.06
C PRO A 82 -13.82 6.66 12.72
N GLN A 83 -14.13 7.38 11.64
CA GLN A 83 -14.35 6.82 10.33
C GLN A 83 -13.71 7.67 9.24
N VAL A 84 -12.99 7.02 8.34
CA VAL A 84 -12.28 7.65 7.22
C VAL A 84 -12.50 6.83 5.96
N HIS A 85 -12.91 7.52 4.90
CA HIS A 85 -12.90 7.00 3.53
C HIS A 85 -12.07 7.96 2.68
N LEU A 86 -11.03 7.42 2.05
CA LEU A 86 -10.13 8.14 1.16
C LEU A 86 -10.14 7.44 -0.19
N MET A 87 -10.25 8.24 -1.25
CA MET A 87 -10.08 7.80 -2.62
C MET A 87 -9.13 8.77 -3.31
N GLU A 88 -8.03 8.26 -3.84
CA GLU A 88 -7.01 9.07 -4.51
C GLU A 88 -6.74 8.44 -5.88
N GLU A 89 -6.83 9.26 -6.91
CA GLU A 89 -6.61 8.89 -8.31
C GLU A 89 -5.56 9.82 -8.91
N GLU A 90 -4.44 9.27 -9.37
CA GLU A 90 -3.27 10.02 -9.83
C GLU A 90 -2.86 9.52 -11.24
N TYR A 91 -3.08 10.34 -12.27
CA TYR A 91 -2.84 9.99 -13.67
C TYR A 91 -1.82 10.89 -14.36
N HIS A 92 -0.94 10.28 -15.17
CA HIS A 92 -0.01 11.01 -16.04
C HIS A 92 0.91 12.00 -15.30
N LEU A 93 1.49 11.55 -14.18
CA LEU A 93 2.44 12.34 -13.39
C LEU A 93 3.89 11.84 -13.57
N PRO A 94 4.77 12.57 -14.29
CA PRO A 94 6.17 12.19 -14.49
C PRO A 94 6.96 11.94 -13.20
N HIS A 95 6.65 12.68 -12.14
CA HIS A 95 7.25 12.50 -10.82
C HIS A 95 6.22 12.72 -9.72
N LEU A 96 5.95 11.66 -8.97
CA LEU A 96 5.11 11.70 -7.79
C LEU A 96 5.90 11.30 -6.54
N MET A 97 5.75 12.12 -5.50
CA MET A 97 6.07 11.75 -4.14
C MET A 97 4.81 11.83 -3.28
N HIS A 98 4.25 10.67 -2.97
CA HIS A 98 3.12 10.52 -2.08
C HIS A 98 3.57 10.12 -0.67
N LYS A 99 3.00 10.76 0.35
CA LYS A 99 3.23 10.42 1.75
C LYS A 99 1.97 10.55 2.56
N GLN A 100 1.54 9.43 3.11
CA GLN A 100 0.37 9.36 3.96
C GLN A 100 0.72 8.91 5.38
N GLN A 101 0.16 9.60 6.38
CA GLN A 101 0.25 9.19 7.77
C GLN A 101 -1.11 9.26 8.47
N LEU A 102 -1.62 8.10 8.87
CA LEU A 102 -2.92 7.99 9.52
C LEU A 102 -2.76 7.37 10.93
N VAL A 103 -3.35 8.01 11.94
CA VAL A 103 -3.16 7.60 13.35
C VAL A 103 -4.47 7.63 14.13
N GLN A 104 -4.72 6.55 14.88
CA GLN A 104 -5.86 6.41 15.80
C GLN A 104 -7.21 6.53 15.09
N MET A 105 -7.50 5.57 14.21
CA MET A 105 -8.75 5.52 13.45
C MET A 105 -9.44 4.17 13.61
N PRO A 106 -10.62 4.10 14.27
CA PRO A 106 -11.44 2.90 14.38
C PRO A 106 -11.68 2.18 13.06
N GLN A 107 -12.04 2.91 11.99
CA GLN A 107 -12.32 2.32 10.69
C GLN A 107 -11.71 3.17 9.57
N VAL A 108 -10.98 2.53 8.67
CA VAL A 108 -10.39 3.15 7.49
C VAL A 108 -10.73 2.30 6.26
N HIS A 109 -11.17 3.00 5.22
CA HIS A 109 -11.24 2.51 3.85
C HIS A 109 -10.40 3.43 2.98
N LEU A 110 -9.40 2.89 2.31
CA LEU A 110 -8.50 3.64 1.44
C LEU A 110 -8.40 2.92 0.10
N VAL A 111 -8.57 3.70 -0.97
CA VAL A 111 -8.40 3.26 -2.36
C VAL A 111 -7.46 4.26 -3.02
N GLU A 112 -6.36 3.75 -3.56
CA GLU A 112 -5.36 4.53 -4.29
C GLU A 112 -5.20 3.88 -5.67
N GLU A 113 -5.38 4.68 -6.73
CA GLU A 113 -5.20 4.26 -8.12
C GLU A 113 -4.19 5.21 -8.79
N GLU A 114 -3.07 4.65 -9.24
CA GLU A 114 -1.94 5.38 -9.80
C GLU A 114 -1.62 4.80 -11.18
N ASP A 115 -1.67 5.63 -12.23
CA ASP A 115 -1.40 5.17 -13.59
C ASP A 115 -0.53 6.16 -14.39
N HIS A 116 0.31 5.60 -15.23
CA HIS A 116 1.22 6.31 -16.11
C HIS A 116 2.18 7.27 -15.38
N LEU A 117 2.76 6.83 -14.25
CA LEU A 117 3.82 7.57 -13.55
C LEU A 117 5.23 7.01 -13.80
N PRO A 118 6.07 7.70 -14.59
CA PRO A 118 7.48 7.35 -14.77
C PRO A 118 8.27 7.17 -13.47
N HIS A 119 8.00 7.95 -12.44
CA HIS A 119 8.69 7.85 -11.15
C HIS A 119 7.73 8.06 -10.00
N LEU A 120 7.50 7.00 -9.23
CA LEU A 120 6.68 7.03 -8.03
C LEU A 120 7.51 6.69 -6.80
N MET A 121 7.40 7.54 -5.78
CA MET A 121 7.75 7.20 -4.41
C MET A 121 6.52 7.33 -3.52
N HIS A 122 5.94 6.18 -3.20
CA HIS A 122 4.83 6.07 -2.28
C HIS A 122 5.29 5.64 -0.89
N LYS A 123 4.74 6.28 0.15
CA LYS A 123 5.04 5.95 1.55
C LYS A 123 3.81 6.08 2.42
N GLN A 124 3.40 4.95 2.98
CA GLN A 124 2.25 4.88 3.87
C GLN A 124 2.64 4.48 5.30
N GLN A 125 2.08 5.17 6.28
CA GLN A 125 2.25 4.83 7.70
C GLN A 125 0.91 4.87 8.43
N LEU A 126 0.41 3.69 8.80
CA LEU A 126 -0.86 3.55 9.48
C LEU A 126 -0.66 2.94 10.88
N ALA A 127 -1.26 3.56 11.89
CA ALA A 127 -1.08 3.13 13.27
C ALA A 127 -2.35 3.16 14.12
N ARG A 128 -2.56 2.07 14.86
CA ARG A 128 -3.64 1.91 15.86
C ARG A 128 -5.02 2.02 15.22
N MET A 129 -5.33 1.09 14.33
CA MET A 129 -6.60 1.05 13.61
C MET A 129 -7.30 -0.30 13.79
N PRO A 130 -8.43 -0.36 14.51
CA PRO A 130 -9.24 -1.57 14.66
C PRO A 130 -9.55 -2.31 13.36
N ARG A 131 -9.96 -1.58 12.30
CA ARG A 131 -10.32 -2.17 11.00
C ARG A 131 -9.76 -1.32 9.87
N VAL A 132 -9.06 -1.98 8.95
CA VAL A 132 -8.51 -1.37 7.74
C VAL A 132 -8.89 -2.21 6.53
N TYR A 133 -9.35 -1.51 5.50
CA TYR A 133 -9.50 -1.99 4.13
C TYR A 133 -8.66 -1.06 3.27
N LEU A 134 -7.71 -1.64 2.56
CA LEU A 134 -6.78 -0.92 1.69
C LEU A 134 -6.73 -1.64 0.34
N VAL A 135 -6.92 -0.86 -0.72
CA VAL A 135 -6.79 -1.28 -2.10
C VAL A 135 -5.84 -0.31 -2.78
N GLU A 136 -4.73 -0.81 -3.31
CA GLU A 136 -3.73 -0.04 -4.05
C GLU A 136 -3.61 -0.69 -5.45
N LYS A 137 -3.73 0.14 -6.49
CA LYS A 137 -3.60 -0.28 -7.89
C LYS A 137 -2.60 0.63 -8.58
N GLU A 138 -1.53 0.05 -9.11
CA GLU A 138 -0.45 0.77 -9.77
C GLU A 138 -0.22 0.18 -11.16
N ASP A 139 -0.39 0.99 -12.21
CA ASP A 139 -0.21 0.56 -13.60
C ASP A 139 0.76 1.47 -14.37
N HIS A 140 1.48 0.88 -15.31
CA HIS A 140 2.32 1.58 -16.28
C HIS A 140 3.37 2.52 -15.66
N LEU A 141 3.98 2.09 -14.55
CA LEU A 141 5.00 2.86 -13.83
C LEU A 141 6.41 2.45 -14.25
N LYS A 142 7.31 3.40 -14.55
CA LYS A 142 8.69 2.99 -14.96
C LYS A 142 9.56 2.57 -13.77
N ASN A 143 9.42 3.28 -12.66
CA ASN A 143 10.17 3.07 -11.44
C ASN A 143 9.28 3.34 -10.22
N LEU A 144 9.04 2.30 -9.44
CA LEU A 144 8.27 2.38 -8.21
C LEU A 144 9.14 2.07 -7.00
N MET A 145 9.03 2.93 -5.98
CA MET A 145 9.42 2.62 -4.62
C MET A 145 8.21 2.76 -3.70
N HIS A 146 7.52 1.65 -3.46
CA HIS A 146 6.45 1.56 -2.50
C HIS A 146 6.96 1.12 -1.12
N LYS A 147 6.51 1.80 -0.06
CA LYS A 147 6.88 1.49 1.33
C LYS A 147 5.69 1.64 2.25
N GLN A 148 5.26 0.51 2.80
CA GLN A 148 4.13 0.44 3.70
C GLN A 148 4.54 0.03 5.11
N GLN A 149 4.00 0.74 6.11
CA GLN A 149 4.18 0.36 7.52
C GLN A 149 2.85 0.41 8.27
N LEU A 150 2.38 -0.75 8.69
CA LEU A 150 1.11 -0.90 9.40
C LEU A 150 1.33 -1.49 10.80
N VAL A 151 0.81 -0.83 11.84
CA VAL A 151 1.10 -1.20 13.23
C VAL A 151 -0.16 -1.21 14.10
N ARG A 152 -0.36 -2.31 14.83
CA ARG A 152 -1.44 -2.52 15.81
C ARG A 152 -2.83 -2.40 15.17
N MET A 153 -3.15 -3.36 14.33
CA MET A 153 -4.44 -3.42 13.64
C MET A 153 -5.12 -4.78 13.87
N PRO A 154 -6.20 -4.84 14.66
CA PRO A 154 -6.99 -6.05 14.88
C PRO A 154 -7.40 -6.80 13.61
N GLN A 155 -7.85 -6.09 12.57
CA GLN A 155 -8.32 -6.68 11.32
C GLN A 155 -7.82 -5.83 10.14
N VAL A 156 -7.15 -6.48 9.19
CA VAL A 156 -6.64 -5.87 7.97
C VAL A 156 -7.04 -6.72 6.77
N HIS A 157 -7.58 -6.06 5.75
CA HIS A 157 -7.68 -6.58 4.40
C HIS A 157 -6.89 -5.63 3.50
N LEU A 158 -5.92 -6.17 2.80
CA LEU A 158 -5.02 -5.45 1.91
C LEU A 158 -5.02 -6.16 0.56
N VAL A 159 -5.23 -5.37 -0.50
CA VAL A 159 -5.15 -5.81 -1.88
C VAL A 159 -4.22 -4.84 -2.60
N GLU A 160 -3.12 -5.36 -3.13
CA GLU A 160 -2.14 -4.61 -3.91
C GLU A 160 -2.08 -5.26 -5.30
N GLU A 161 -2.30 -4.47 -6.35
CA GLU A 161 -2.24 -4.90 -7.75
C GLU A 161 -1.26 -3.99 -8.49
N GLU A 162 -0.18 -4.58 -9.00
CA GLU A 162 0.88 -3.87 -9.70
C GLU A 162 1.10 -4.46 -11.10
N ASP A 163 0.96 -3.66 -12.16
CA ASP A 163 1.12 -4.11 -13.55
C ASP A 163 2.04 -3.18 -14.37
N HIS A 164 2.80 -3.80 -15.28
CA HIS A 164 3.62 -3.12 -16.27
C HIS A 164 4.74 -2.22 -15.69
N LEU A 165 5.43 -2.71 -14.65
CA LEU A 165 6.52 -1.97 -14.00
C LEU A 165 7.93 -2.51 -14.31
N PRO A 166 8.78 -1.80 -15.07
CA PRO A 166 10.17 -2.22 -15.29
C PRO A 166 11.01 -2.36 -14.01
N HIS A 167 10.74 -1.58 -12.97
CA HIS A 167 11.49 -1.65 -11.72
C HIS A 167 10.58 -1.39 -10.51
N LEU A 168 10.40 -2.40 -9.68
CA LEU A 168 9.70 -2.33 -8.40
C LEU A 168 10.68 -2.56 -7.24
N MET A 169 10.61 -1.67 -6.25
CA MET A 169 11.09 -1.93 -4.90
C MET A 169 9.93 -1.82 -3.91
N HIS A 170 9.30 -2.95 -3.62
CA HIS A 170 8.27 -3.03 -2.60
C HIS A 170 8.85 -3.38 -1.22
N LYS A 171 8.39 -2.68 -0.19
CA LYS A 171 8.78 -2.96 1.21
C LYS A 171 7.60 -2.81 2.15
N GLN A 172 7.18 -3.93 2.71
CA GLN A 172 6.06 -3.99 3.62
C GLN A 172 6.50 -4.39 5.03
N GLN A 173 5.99 -3.66 6.03
CA GLN A 173 6.22 -3.96 7.45
C GLN A 173 4.92 -3.96 8.23
N LEU A 174 4.46 -5.15 8.60
CA LEU A 174 3.22 -5.33 9.32
C LEU A 174 3.48 -5.90 10.72
N ALA A 175 2.91 -5.26 11.75
CA ALA A 175 3.18 -5.66 13.13
C ALA A 175 1.95 -5.63 14.02
N ARG A 176 1.80 -6.70 14.81
CA ARG A 176 0.77 -6.88 15.85
C ARG A 176 -0.64 -6.81 15.27
N MET A 177 -0.93 -7.75 14.39
CA MET A 177 -2.22 -7.86 13.72
C MET A 177 -2.85 -9.23 13.98
N PRO A 178 -3.89 -9.31 14.83
CA PRO A 178 -4.64 -10.54 15.09
C PRO A 178 -5.09 -11.31 13.84
N ARG A 179 -5.62 -10.60 12.84
CA ARG A 179 -6.12 -11.17 11.59
C ARG A 179 -5.69 -10.32 10.41
N VAL A 180 -5.05 -10.97 9.44
CA VAL A 180 -4.61 -10.36 8.19
C VAL A 180 -5.08 -11.21 7.03
N TYR A 181 -5.67 -10.54 6.04
CA TYR A 181 -5.89 -11.04 4.70
C TYR A 181 -5.12 -10.12 3.76
N LEU A 182 -4.17 -10.69 3.01
CA LEU A 182 -3.30 -10.00 2.08
C LEU A 182 -3.39 -10.69 0.72
N VAL A 183 -3.61 -9.90 -0.32
CA VAL A 183 -3.54 -10.32 -1.71
C VAL A 183 -2.60 -9.37 -2.42
N GLU A 184 -1.55 -9.91 -3.01
CA GLU A 184 -0.57 -9.18 -3.81
C GLU A 184 -0.57 -9.83 -5.20
N LYS A 185 -0.77 -9.02 -6.24
CA LYS A 185 -0.75 -9.44 -7.64
C LYS A 185 0.26 -8.58 -8.38
N GLU A 186 1.25 -9.21 -8.97
CA GLU A 186 2.35 -8.53 -9.67
C GLU A 186 2.49 -9.12 -11.09
N ASP A 187 2.25 -8.31 -12.12
CA ASP A 187 2.36 -8.74 -13.53
C ASP A 187 3.33 -7.86 -14.34
N HIS A 188 4.00 -8.49 -15.30
CA HIS A 188 4.81 -7.84 -16.31
C HIS A 188 5.93 -6.92 -15.78
N LEU A 189 6.52 -7.25 -14.62
CA LEU A 189 7.66 -6.51 -14.10
C LEU A 189 9.01 -7.05 -14.58
N LYS A 190 9.95 -6.16 -14.91
CA LYS A 190 11.31 -6.61 -15.32
C LYS A 190 12.21 -6.95 -14.15
N ASN A 191 12.20 -6.10 -13.12
CA ASN A 191 13.05 -6.25 -11.94
C ASN A 191 12.21 -5.99 -10.70
N LEU A 192 12.02 -7.05 -9.90
CA LEU A 192 11.30 -6.99 -8.64
C LEU A 192 12.26 -7.15 -7.46
N MET A 193 12.18 -6.25 -6.50
CA MET A 193 12.71 -6.47 -5.15
C MET A 193 11.61 -6.28 -4.12
N HIS A 194 10.98 -7.38 -3.74
CA HIS A 194 9.98 -7.40 -2.70
C HIS A 194 10.60 -7.78 -1.35
N LYS A 195 10.25 -7.05 -0.30
CA LYS A 195 10.67 -7.36 1.08
C LYS A 195 9.52 -7.22 2.05
N GLN A 196 9.14 -8.35 2.62
CA GLN A 196 8.05 -8.43 3.58
C GLN A 196 8.57 -8.76 4.98
N GLN A 197 8.07 -8.03 5.98
CA GLN A 197 8.30 -8.37 7.37
C GLN A 197 6.99 -8.36 8.15
N LEU A 198 6.58 -9.54 8.59
CA LEU A 198 5.33 -9.75 9.29
C LEU A 198 5.60 -10.29 10.72
N VAL A 199 5.10 -9.58 11.74
CA VAL A 199 5.45 -9.89 13.13
C VAL A 199 4.23 -9.91 14.05
N ARG A 200 4.10 -11.00 14.82
CA ARG A 200 3.04 -11.22 15.82
C ARG A 200 1.65 -11.17 15.19
N MET A 201 1.37 -12.16 14.36
CA MET A 201 0.10 -12.31 13.67
C MET A 201 -0.53 -13.67 13.98
N PRO A 202 -1.50 -13.75 14.89
CA PRO A 202 -2.23 -14.97 15.23
C PRO A 202 -2.77 -15.77 14.03
N GLN A 203 -3.35 -15.07 13.05
CA GLN A 203 -3.97 -15.66 11.86
C GLN A 203 -3.62 -14.82 10.64
N VAL A 204 -2.98 -15.45 9.65
CA VAL A 204 -2.59 -14.83 8.38
C VAL A 204 -3.11 -15.69 7.24
N HIS A 205 -3.77 -15.04 6.29
CA HIS A 205 -4.04 -15.55 4.96
C HIS A 205 -3.33 -14.63 3.97
N LEU A 206 -2.45 -15.21 3.17
CA LEU A 206 -1.65 -14.52 2.19
C LEU A 206 -1.81 -15.23 0.85
N VAL A 207 -2.05 -14.44 -0.19
CA VAL A 207 -2.10 -14.87 -1.59
C VAL A 207 -1.15 -13.96 -2.36
N GLU A 208 -0.14 -14.53 -2.98
CA GLU A 208 0.83 -13.87 -3.85
C GLU A 208 0.68 -14.51 -5.23
N GLU A 209 0.37 -13.70 -6.25
CA GLU A 209 0.30 -14.12 -7.65
C GLU A 209 1.29 -13.30 -8.47
N GLU A 210 2.19 -13.97 -9.17
CA GLU A 210 3.26 -13.34 -9.94
C GLU A 210 3.34 -13.92 -11.35
N ASP A 211 3.31 -13.06 -12.35
CA ASP A 211 3.48 -13.45 -13.76
C ASP A 211 4.53 -12.59 -14.47
N HIS A 212 5.26 -13.22 -15.37
CA HIS A 212 6.15 -12.56 -16.31
C HIS A 212 7.23 -11.68 -15.65
N LEU A 213 7.88 -12.18 -14.59
CA LEU A 213 8.96 -11.49 -13.89
C LEU A 213 10.35 -12.10 -14.19
N PRO A 214 11.21 -11.49 -15.02
CA PRO A 214 12.49 -12.07 -15.39
C PRO A 214 13.52 -12.17 -14.25
N TYR A 215 13.46 -11.27 -13.27
CA TYR A 215 14.46 -11.14 -12.20
C TYR A 215 13.85 -10.78 -10.82
N PRO A 216 12.94 -11.59 -10.27
CA PRO A 216 12.35 -11.33 -8.97
C PRO A 216 13.32 -11.72 -7.83
N MET A 217 13.32 -10.91 -6.77
CA MET A 217 14.03 -11.18 -5.54
C MET A 217 13.13 -10.98 -4.33
N HIS A 218 12.75 -12.11 -3.73
CA HIS A 218 11.90 -12.19 -2.57
C HIS A 218 12.68 -12.36 -1.28
N LYS A 219 12.29 -11.57 -0.27
CA LYS A 219 12.78 -11.69 1.10
C LYS A 219 11.64 -11.51 2.09
N GLN A 220 11.16 -12.63 2.60
CA GLN A 220 10.11 -12.66 3.61
C GLN A 220 10.68 -13.03 5.00
N GLN A 221 10.24 -12.31 6.02
CA GLN A 221 10.52 -12.62 7.43
C GLN A 221 9.24 -12.67 8.24
N LEU A 222 8.87 -13.88 8.66
CA LEU A 222 7.59 -14.17 9.29
C LEU A 222 7.84 -14.68 10.71
N ALA A 223 7.33 -13.95 11.71
CA ALA A 223 7.65 -14.22 13.09
C ALA A 223 6.44 -14.21 14.01
N ARG A 224 6.32 -15.26 14.84
CA ARG A 224 5.27 -15.44 15.86
C ARG A 224 3.89 -15.47 15.23
N MET A 225 3.68 -16.43 14.34
CA MET A 225 2.38 -16.67 13.72
C MET A 225 1.92 -18.10 14.01
N PRO A 226 1.02 -18.29 14.98
CA PRO A 226 0.43 -19.59 15.27
C PRO A 226 -0.19 -20.26 14.05
N GLN A 227 -0.88 -19.52 13.18
CA GLN A 227 -1.58 -20.07 12.01
C GLN A 227 -1.30 -19.19 10.79
N MET A 228 -0.78 -19.82 9.75
CA MET A 228 -0.54 -19.20 8.44
C MET A 228 -1.10 -20.09 7.35
N HIS A 229 -1.78 -19.46 6.42
CA HIS A 229 -2.11 -20.00 5.11
C HIS A 229 -1.47 -19.10 4.06
N LEU A 230 -0.63 -19.68 3.22
CA LEU A 230 0.09 -19.02 2.15
C LEU A 230 -0.21 -19.75 0.84
N VAL A 231 -0.59 -18.99 -0.18
CA VAL A 231 -0.74 -19.45 -1.56
C VAL A 231 0.17 -18.59 -2.40
N GLU A 232 1.07 -19.21 -3.13
CA GLU A 232 1.98 -18.57 -4.08
C GLU A 232 1.71 -19.21 -5.45
N GLU A 233 1.32 -18.38 -6.42
CA GLU A 233 1.15 -18.76 -7.83
C GLU A 233 2.18 -17.98 -8.65
N GLU A 234 3.09 -18.71 -9.30
CA GLU A 234 4.27 -18.16 -9.95
C GLU A 234 4.37 -18.68 -11.38
N ASP A 235 4.21 -17.81 -12.39
CA ASP A 235 4.38 -18.13 -13.80
C ASP A 235 5.47 -17.28 -14.47
N HIS A 236 6.23 -17.92 -15.37
CA HIS A 236 7.19 -17.25 -16.24
C HIS A 236 8.26 -16.41 -15.50
N LEU A 237 8.80 -16.91 -14.38
CA LEU A 237 9.89 -16.27 -13.63
C LEU A 237 11.28 -16.95 -13.84
N PRO A 238 12.01 -16.63 -14.93
CA PRO A 238 13.22 -17.38 -15.31
C PRO A 238 14.42 -17.29 -14.37
N ASN A 239 14.47 -16.34 -13.42
CA ASN A 239 15.59 -16.18 -12.49
C ASN A 239 15.12 -15.80 -11.07
N LEU A 240 14.23 -16.59 -10.50
CA LEU A 240 13.72 -16.32 -9.16
C LEU A 240 14.74 -16.58 -8.04
N MET A 241 14.92 -15.58 -7.17
CA MET A 241 15.60 -15.73 -5.89
C MET A 241 14.62 -15.54 -4.73
N HIS A 242 14.25 -16.64 -4.09
CA HIS A 242 13.37 -16.63 -2.92
C HIS A 242 14.14 -16.89 -1.62
N LYS A 243 13.92 -16.06 -0.60
CA LYS A 243 14.49 -16.24 0.75
C LYS A 243 13.43 -16.04 1.82
N GLN A 244 13.12 -17.11 2.52
CA GLN A 244 12.10 -17.12 3.56
C GLN A 244 12.69 -17.46 4.93
N GLN A 245 12.24 -16.74 5.96
CA GLN A 245 12.57 -17.06 7.35
C GLN A 245 11.31 -17.13 8.20
N LEU A 246 10.99 -18.32 8.71
CA LEU A 246 9.84 -18.60 9.56
C LEU A 246 10.29 -18.86 11.00
N LEU A 247 9.79 -18.06 11.94
CA LEU A 247 10.16 -18.13 13.35
C LEU A 247 8.92 -18.26 14.24
N ARG A 248 8.87 -19.29 15.08
CA ARG A 248 7.80 -19.51 16.08
C ARG A 248 6.42 -19.64 15.42
N MET A 249 6.24 -20.72 14.69
CA MET A 249 5.00 -21.07 14.01
C MET A 249 4.39 -22.31 14.66
N SER A 250 3.06 -22.36 14.80
CA SER A 250 2.41 -23.59 15.27
C SER A 250 1.93 -24.44 14.09
N SER A 251 1.33 -23.82 13.06
CA SER A 251 0.88 -24.47 11.85
C SER A 251 1.11 -23.56 10.65
N VAL A 252 1.67 -24.13 9.59
CA VAL A 252 1.84 -23.50 8.28
C VAL A 252 1.18 -24.39 7.25
N HIS A 253 0.29 -23.80 6.45
CA HIS A 253 -0.25 -24.41 5.24
C HIS A 253 0.26 -23.60 4.05
N LEU A 254 0.95 -24.27 3.13
CA LEU A 254 1.63 -23.69 2.00
C LEU A 254 1.17 -24.40 0.73
N VAL A 255 0.73 -23.62 -0.25
CA VAL A 255 0.39 -24.07 -1.59
C VAL A 255 1.23 -23.26 -2.57
N GLU A 256 2.03 -23.95 -3.36
CA GLU A 256 2.91 -23.35 -4.37
C GLU A 256 2.54 -23.98 -5.72
N GLU A 257 2.11 -23.15 -6.67
CA GLU A 257 1.92 -23.53 -8.07
C GLU A 257 2.96 -22.77 -8.92
N GLU A 258 3.88 -23.51 -9.52
CA GLU A 258 5.01 -22.95 -10.27
C GLU A 258 4.97 -23.44 -11.73
N ASP A 259 5.00 -22.51 -12.69
CA ASP A 259 5.17 -22.81 -14.11
C ASP A 259 6.35 -22.00 -14.69
N HIS A 260 7.09 -22.64 -15.60
CA HIS A 260 8.16 -21.99 -16.35
C HIS A 260 9.24 -21.26 -15.51
N LEU A 261 9.77 -21.93 -14.46
CA LEU A 261 10.85 -21.46 -13.56
C LEU A 261 12.23 -22.13 -13.80
N PRO A 262 12.92 -21.91 -14.93
CA PRO A 262 14.17 -22.61 -15.26
C PRO A 262 15.33 -22.36 -14.28
N ASN A 263 15.36 -21.26 -13.53
CA ASN A 263 16.40 -20.98 -12.54
C ASN A 263 15.83 -20.48 -11.20
N LEU A 264 15.27 -21.39 -10.42
CA LEU A 264 14.86 -21.15 -9.04
C LEU A 264 16.04 -21.27 -8.06
N MET A 265 16.24 -20.24 -7.24
CA MET A 265 17.07 -20.29 -6.04
C MET A 265 16.21 -20.05 -4.79
N HIS A 266 15.75 -21.13 -4.17
CA HIS A 266 15.00 -21.08 -2.91
C HIS A 266 15.90 -21.30 -1.68
N LYS A 267 15.74 -20.47 -0.65
CA LYS A 267 16.35 -20.68 0.68
C LYS A 267 15.35 -20.45 1.80
N GLN A 268 14.96 -21.53 2.47
CA GLN A 268 14.08 -21.49 3.64
C GLN A 268 14.87 -21.67 4.95
N GLN A 269 14.47 -20.94 5.99
CA GLN A 269 14.95 -21.15 7.35
C GLN A 269 13.78 -21.26 8.32
N LEU A 270 13.63 -22.43 8.94
CA LEU A 270 12.58 -22.71 9.91
C LEU A 270 13.17 -22.79 11.32
N ALA A 271 12.60 -22.06 12.27
CA ALA A 271 12.91 -22.24 13.69
C ALA A 271 11.64 -22.25 14.54
N GLN A 272 11.48 -23.32 15.31
CA GLN A 272 10.31 -23.51 16.19
C GLN A 272 9.00 -23.53 15.40
N VAL A 273 8.96 -24.32 14.32
CA VAL A 273 7.76 -24.63 13.55
C VAL A 273 7.30 -26.02 13.99
N LEU A 274 6.06 -26.13 14.47
CA LEU A 274 5.53 -27.41 14.98
C LEU A 274 4.96 -28.29 13.87
N GLN A 275 4.28 -27.69 12.89
CA GLN A 275 3.63 -28.39 11.79
C GLN A 275 3.73 -27.58 10.50
N VAL A 276 4.00 -28.27 9.40
CA VAL A 276 4.02 -27.75 8.03
C VAL A 276 3.23 -28.73 7.15
N SER A 277 2.28 -28.19 6.39
CA SER A 277 1.61 -28.85 5.27
C SER A 277 2.01 -28.10 4.01
N LEU A 278 2.50 -28.84 3.02
CA LEU A 278 3.03 -28.31 1.77
C LEU A 278 2.41 -29.06 0.60
N LEU A 279 1.90 -28.32 -0.37
CA LEU A 279 1.43 -28.81 -1.66
C LEU A 279 2.16 -28.01 -2.73
N GLU A 280 3.07 -28.66 -3.45
CA GLU A 280 3.83 -28.06 -4.57
C GLU A 280 3.35 -28.72 -5.87
N GLU A 281 2.91 -27.93 -6.85
CA GLU A 281 2.69 -28.35 -8.23
C GLU A 281 3.63 -27.59 -9.16
N MET A 282 4.59 -28.29 -9.77
CA MET A 282 5.46 -27.73 -10.81
C MET A 282 5.03 -28.27 -12.19
N ARG A 283 4.80 -27.40 -13.17
CA ARG A 283 4.38 -27.78 -14.54
C ARG A 283 5.42 -27.50 -15.62
#